data_AF-A0A7L1IGE2-F1
#
_entry.id   AF-A0A7L1IGE2-F1
#
_cell.length_a   1.000
_cell.length_b   1.000
_cell.length_c   1.000
_cell.angle_alpha   90.00
_cell.angle_beta   90.00
_cell.angle_gamma   90.00
#
_symmetry.space_group_name_H-M   'P 1'
#
loop_
_entity.id
_entity.type
_entity.pdbx_description
1 polymer ?
#
loop_
_entity_poly.entity_id
_entity_poly.type
_entity_poly.pdbx_seq_one_letter_code
_entity_poly.pdbx_strand_id
1 'polypeptide(L)'
;QKGETVKRIREQSSARITISEGSCPERITTITGSTDAVFRAVSMIAFKLEEDLGAGSDGAAAGRAPVTLRLVIPASQCGSLIGKAGAKIREIRESTGAQVQVAGDLLPNSTERAVTVSGVPDTIIQCVRQICAVILESPPKGATIPYHPGLSLGTILLSANQVRG
;
A
#
# COMPACT_ATOMS: atom_id res chain seq x y z
N GLN A 1 17.62 15.43 4.33
CA GLN A 1 16.50 16.03 5.09
C GLN A 1 15.27 15.12 5.01
N LYS A 2 14.82 14.53 6.12
CA LYS A 2 13.78 13.46 6.12
C LYS A 2 12.34 13.93 5.81
N GLY A 3 12.12 15.20 5.47
CA GLY A 3 10.80 15.75 5.10
C GLY A 3 10.70 16.38 3.71
N GLU A 4 11.84 16.66 3.06
CA GLU A 4 11.86 17.33 1.74
C GLU A 4 11.33 16.41 0.64
N THR A 5 11.72 15.14 0.67
CA THR A 5 11.31 14.12 -0.30
C THR A 5 9.80 13.93 -0.30
N VAL A 6 9.18 13.79 0.87
CA VAL A 6 7.72 13.64 0.99
C VAL A 6 7.00 14.89 0.48
N LYS A 7 7.53 16.08 0.81
CA LYS A 7 6.98 17.35 0.32
C LYS A 7 7.02 17.42 -1.21
N ARG A 8 8.15 17.05 -1.82
CA ARG A 8 8.32 17.00 -3.27
C ARG A 8 7.36 16.02 -3.94
N ILE A 9 7.23 14.81 -3.38
CA ILE A 9 6.30 13.79 -3.89
C ILE A 9 4.86 14.32 -3.81
N ARG A 10 4.46 14.97 -2.71
CA ARG A 10 3.13 15.57 -2.57
C ARG A 10 2.87 16.66 -3.61
N GLU A 11 3.83 17.56 -3.83
CA GLU A 11 3.70 18.63 -4.82
C GLU A 11 3.66 18.09 -6.25
N GLN A 12 4.56 17.18 -6.62
CA GLN A 12 4.65 16.65 -7.98
C GLN A 12 3.52 15.67 -8.32
N SER A 13 3.04 14.90 -7.34
CA SER A 13 1.94 13.96 -7.57
C SER A 13 0.58 14.63 -7.57
N SER A 14 0.45 15.83 -6.98
CA SER A 14 -0.85 16.44 -6.67
C SER A 14 -1.77 15.54 -5.83
N ALA A 15 -1.24 14.47 -5.23
CA ALA A 15 -1.98 13.56 -4.37
C ALA A 15 -1.92 14.05 -2.91
N ARG A 16 -2.98 13.77 -2.16
CA ARG A 16 -3.00 13.96 -0.71
C ARG A 16 -2.27 12.80 -0.06
N ILE A 17 -1.12 13.08 0.55
CA ILE A 17 -0.29 12.08 1.22
C ILE A 17 -0.34 12.35 2.73
N THR A 18 -0.80 11.37 3.49
CA THR A 18 -0.84 11.37 4.95
C THR A 18 0.07 10.26 5.46
N ILE A 19 0.94 10.57 6.40
CA ILE A 19 1.81 9.58 7.04
C ILE A 19 1.30 9.39 8.46
N SER A 20 1.05 8.15 8.86
CA SER A 20 0.63 7.83 10.22
C SER A 20 1.76 8.14 11.20
N GLU A 21 1.51 9.03 12.16
CA GLU A 21 2.42 9.37 13.24
C GLU A 21 2.05 8.54 14.48
N GLY A 22 2.64 7.36 14.60
CA GLY A 22 2.48 6.49 15.78
C GLY A 22 3.84 6.06 16.32
N SER A 23 3.92 5.78 17.62
CA SER A 23 5.12 5.23 18.31
C SER A 23 5.40 3.77 17.92
N CYS A 24 4.96 3.36 16.73
CA CYS A 24 5.12 2.02 16.18
C CYS A 24 6.27 2.06 15.14
N PRO A 25 7.07 0.99 15.01
CA PRO A 25 8.08 0.93 13.95
C PRO A 25 7.46 0.92 12.54
N GLU A 26 6.18 0.59 12.41
CA GLU A 26 5.45 0.61 11.14
C GLU A 26 4.86 2.00 10.84
N ARG A 27 5.25 2.61 9.73
CA ARG A 27 4.67 3.85 9.19
C ARG A 27 3.77 3.55 8.00
N ILE A 28 2.52 3.99 8.06
CA ILE A 28 1.56 3.84 6.95
C ILE A 28 1.45 5.16 6.21
N THR A 29 1.71 5.12 4.91
CA THR A 29 1.55 6.25 4.01
C THR A 29 0.23 6.08 3.23
N THR A 30 -0.76 6.87 3.58
CA THR A 30 -2.05 6.92 2.89
C THR A 30 -1.98 7.95 1.77
N ILE A 31 -2.22 7.51 0.54
CA ILE A 31 -2.23 8.36 -0.66
C ILE A 31 -3.65 8.42 -1.19
N THR A 32 -4.23 9.61 -1.29
CA THR A 32 -5.60 9.84 -1.77
C THR A 32 -5.58 10.88 -2.87
N GLY A 33 -6.21 10.58 -4.01
CA GLY A 33 -6.24 11.48 -5.15
C GLY A 33 -6.91 10.84 -6.36
N SER A 34 -6.79 11.49 -7.51
CA SER A 34 -7.14 10.89 -8.80
C SER A 34 -6.20 9.73 -9.14
N THR A 35 -6.61 8.84 -10.04
CA THR A 35 -5.81 7.70 -10.49
C THR A 35 -4.42 8.14 -10.99
N ASP A 36 -4.36 9.24 -11.74
CA ASP A 36 -3.09 9.82 -12.23
C ASP A 36 -2.21 10.33 -11.08
N ALA A 37 -2.81 11.03 -10.11
CA ALA A 37 -2.09 11.56 -8.97
C ALA A 37 -1.50 10.44 -8.08
N VAL A 38 -2.30 9.41 -7.77
CA VAL A 38 -1.85 8.25 -6.99
C VAL A 38 -0.74 7.51 -7.75
N PHE A 39 -0.91 7.31 -9.06
CA PHE A 39 0.08 6.64 -9.89
C PHE A 39 1.42 7.38 -9.94
N ARG A 40 1.39 8.72 -10.08
CA ARG A 40 2.58 9.57 -9.98
C ARG A 40 3.25 9.44 -8.62
N ALA A 41 2.48 9.49 -7.54
CA ALA A 41 3.00 9.37 -6.19
C ALA A 41 3.72 8.02 -5.99
N VAL A 42 3.07 6.91 -6.35
CA VAL A 42 3.64 5.56 -6.23
C VAL A 42 4.89 5.41 -7.09
N SER A 43 4.89 5.94 -8.31
CA SER A 43 6.05 5.85 -9.19
C SER A 43 7.25 6.59 -8.58
N MET A 44 7.06 7.82 -8.13
CA MET A 44 8.13 8.57 -7.45
C MET A 44 8.64 7.87 -6.20
N ILE A 45 7.75 7.26 -5.41
CA ILE A 45 8.12 6.49 -4.23
C ILE A 45 8.95 5.26 -4.61
N ALA A 46 8.52 4.48 -5.61
CA ALA A 46 9.23 3.28 -6.05
C ALA A 46 10.63 3.59 -6.58
N PHE A 47 10.77 4.62 -7.43
CA PHE A 47 12.08 5.06 -7.93
C PHE A 47 12.96 5.61 -6.82
N LYS A 48 12.38 6.39 -5.89
CA LYS A 48 13.16 6.97 -4.80
C LYS A 48 13.61 5.91 -3.79
N LEU A 49 12.80 4.90 -3.53
CA LEU A 49 13.16 3.74 -2.70
C LEU A 49 14.33 2.96 -3.32
N GLU A 50 14.31 2.76 -4.65
CA GLU A 50 15.42 2.12 -5.35
C GLU A 50 16.72 2.92 -5.21
N GLU A 51 16.67 4.24 -5.37
CA GLU A 51 17.83 5.12 -5.21
C GLU A 51 18.39 5.06 -3.78
N ASP A 52 17.52 5.05 -2.76
CA ASP A 52 17.93 5.02 -1.34
C ASP A 52 18.52 3.65 -0.95
N LEU A 53 17.94 2.55 -1.43
CA LEU A 53 18.49 1.20 -1.23
C LEU A 53 19.78 0.97 -2.02
N GLY A 54 19.89 1.53 -3.22
CA GLY A 54 21.05 1.40 -4.09
C GLY A 54 22.26 2.22 -3.63
N ALA A 55 22.04 3.33 -2.91
CA ALA A 55 23.10 4.21 -2.43
C ALA A 55 23.82 3.72 -1.16
N GLY A 56 23.40 2.59 -0.57
CA GLY A 56 23.89 2.12 0.74
C GLY A 56 24.76 0.84 0.73
N SER A 57 25.02 0.22 -0.42
CA SER A 57 25.74 -1.07 -0.48
C SER A 57 27.14 -0.91 -1.09
N ASP A 58 28.08 -0.47 -0.27
CA ASP A 58 29.53 -0.63 -0.51
C ASP A 58 29.88 -2.12 -0.38
N GLY A 59 30.02 -2.81 -1.51
CA GLY A 59 30.70 -4.10 -1.58
C GLY A 59 29.82 -5.33 -1.83
N ALA A 60 30.12 -5.98 -2.96
CA ALA A 60 29.77 -7.35 -3.35
C ALA A 60 28.33 -7.65 -3.80
N ALA A 61 28.24 -8.11 -5.06
CA ALA A 61 27.08 -8.58 -5.81
C ALA A 61 26.21 -7.49 -6.46
N ALA A 62 26.56 -7.18 -7.71
CA ALA A 62 25.75 -6.49 -8.69
C ALA A 62 24.41 -7.21 -8.93
N GLY A 63 23.41 -6.87 -8.12
CA GLY A 63 22.01 -7.21 -8.35
C GLY A 63 21.18 -6.04 -7.87
N ARG A 64 20.54 -5.34 -8.80
CA ARG A 64 19.57 -4.26 -8.53
C ARG A 64 18.60 -4.75 -7.43
N ALA A 65 18.76 -4.27 -6.21
CA ALA A 65 18.04 -4.81 -5.07
C ALA A 65 16.53 -4.62 -5.29
N PRO A 66 15.69 -5.66 -5.19
CA PRO A 66 14.28 -5.55 -5.45
C PRO A 66 13.64 -4.62 -4.40
N VAL A 67 12.94 -3.59 -4.87
CA VAL A 67 12.12 -2.72 -4.02
C VAL A 67 10.93 -3.54 -3.52
N THR A 68 10.52 -3.32 -2.27
CA THR A 68 9.34 -3.97 -1.71
C THR A 68 8.34 -2.92 -1.27
N LEU A 69 7.11 -2.98 -1.81
CA LEU A 69 5.98 -2.14 -1.42
C LEU A 69 4.92 -2.98 -0.72
N ARG A 70 4.42 -2.50 0.42
CA ARG A 70 3.30 -3.12 1.13
C ARG A 70 2.04 -2.26 0.96
N LEU A 71 1.07 -2.77 0.23
CA LEU A 71 -0.22 -2.16 -0.03
C LEU A 71 -1.23 -2.70 1.00
N VAL A 72 -2.12 -1.84 1.49
CA VAL A 72 -3.20 -2.25 2.39
C VAL A 72 -4.50 -2.15 1.59
N ILE A 73 -5.24 -3.27 1.50
CA ILE A 73 -6.42 -3.37 0.65
C ILE A 73 -7.57 -4.02 1.44
N PRO A 74 -8.80 -3.48 1.40
CA PRO A 74 -9.95 -4.09 2.05
C PRO A 74 -10.17 -5.53 1.59
N ALA A 75 -10.53 -6.44 2.52
CA ALA A 75 -10.76 -7.84 2.22
C ALA A 75 -11.84 -8.06 1.15
N SER A 76 -12.87 -7.20 1.13
CA SER A 76 -13.91 -7.21 0.09
C SER A 76 -13.34 -7.02 -1.32
N GLN A 77 -12.39 -6.11 -1.50
CA GLN A 77 -11.74 -5.89 -2.79
C GLN A 77 -10.62 -6.88 -3.05
N CYS A 78 -9.95 -7.34 -2.00
CA CYS A 78 -8.92 -8.35 -2.09
C CYS A 78 -9.46 -9.67 -2.66
N GLY A 79 -10.70 -10.04 -2.31
CA GLY A 79 -11.38 -11.19 -2.93
C GLY A 79 -11.48 -11.07 -4.46
N SER A 80 -11.84 -9.89 -4.98
CA SER A 80 -11.86 -9.61 -6.43
C SER A 80 -10.46 -9.61 -7.05
N LEU A 81 -9.46 -9.08 -6.34
CA LEU A 81 -8.05 -9.11 -6.76
C LEU A 81 -7.48 -10.52 -6.89
N ILE A 82 -7.83 -11.41 -5.95
CA ILE A 82 -7.44 -12.82 -6.00
C ILE A 82 -8.17 -13.50 -7.16
N GLY A 83 -9.46 -13.20 -7.32
CA GLY A 83 -10.32 -13.81 -8.33
C GLY A 83 -10.68 -15.26 -7.97
N LYS A 84 -11.51 -15.89 -8.81
CA LYS A 84 -11.95 -17.28 -8.60
C LYS A 84 -10.73 -18.22 -8.61
N ALA A 85 -10.53 -18.96 -7.52
CA ALA A 85 -9.38 -19.85 -7.32
C ALA A 85 -7.99 -19.19 -7.45
N GLY A 86 -7.87 -17.88 -7.24
CA GLY A 86 -6.58 -17.18 -7.35
C GLY A 86 -6.14 -16.90 -8.79
N ALA A 87 -7.03 -17.06 -9.78
CA ALA A 87 -6.68 -16.87 -11.19
C ALA A 87 -6.22 -15.43 -11.49
N LYS A 88 -6.86 -14.41 -10.91
CA LYS A 88 -6.59 -13.00 -11.23
C LYS A 88 -5.25 -12.54 -10.65
N ILE A 89 -4.99 -12.83 -9.38
CA ILE A 89 -3.70 -12.50 -8.77
C ILE A 89 -2.54 -13.27 -9.40
N ARG A 90 -2.80 -14.52 -9.84
CA ARG A 90 -1.83 -15.33 -10.59
C ARG A 90 -1.50 -14.71 -11.95
N GLU A 91 -2.52 -14.24 -12.67
CA GLU A 91 -2.33 -13.52 -13.92
C GLU A 91 -1.52 -12.23 -13.71
N ILE A 92 -1.83 -11.44 -12.67
CA ILE A 92 -1.12 -10.19 -12.38
C ILE A 92 0.36 -10.45 -12.09
N ARG A 93 0.71 -11.43 -11.23
CA ARG A 93 2.12 -11.75 -10.95
C ARG A 93 2.85 -12.30 -12.17
N GLU A 94 2.20 -13.12 -13.01
CA GLU A 94 2.81 -13.68 -14.23
C GLU A 94 2.98 -12.61 -15.31
N SER A 95 1.99 -11.72 -15.46
CA SER A 95 2.02 -10.61 -16.42
C SER A 95 3.03 -9.53 -16.05
N THR A 96 3.16 -9.21 -14.76
CA THR A 96 4.06 -8.14 -14.29
C THR A 96 5.46 -8.65 -13.98
N GLY A 97 5.62 -9.95 -13.74
CA GLY A 97 6.88 -10.53 -13.27
C GLY A 97 7.25 -10.12 -11.84
N ALA A 98 6.38 -9.41 -11.13
CA ALA A 98 6.60 -9.01 -9.75
C ALA A 98 6.26 -10.13 -8.77
N GLN A 99 6.98 -10.19 -7.65
CA GLN A 99 6.70 -11.09 -6.54
C GLN A 99 5.60 -10.50 -5.67
N VAL A 100 4.37 -10.94 -5.89
CA VAL A 100 3.18 -10.51 -5.15
C VAL A 100 2.81 -11.53 -4.08
N GLN A 101 2.76 -11.10 -2.83
CA GLN A 101 2.46 -11.89 -1.66
C GLN A 101 1.27 -11.29 -0.92
N VAL A 102 0.18 -12.05 -0.85
CA VAL A 102 -1.04 -11.62 -0.17
C VAL A 102 -1.03 -12.24 1.22
N ALA A 103 -1.11 -11.43 2.28
CA ALA A 103 -1.18 -11.94 3.65
C ALA A 103 -2.43 -12.82 3.81
N GLY A 104 -2.30 -14.01 4.39
CA GLY A 104 -3.42 -14.94 4.63
C GLY A 104 -4.38 -14.48 5.74
N ASP A 105 -3.88 -13.62 6.62
CA ASP A 105 -4.61 -13.07 7.76
C ASP A 105 -5.07 -11.63 7.52
N LEU A 106 -6.17 -11.26 8.17
CA LEU A 106 -6.63 -9.87 8.24
C LEU A 106 -5.73 -9.11 9.22
N LEU A 107 -5.49 -7.82 8.97
CA LEU A 107 -4.76 -7.01 9.93
C LEU A 107 -5.54 -6.92 11.25
N PRO A 108 -4.87 -6.99 12.42
CA PRO A 108 -5.55 -6.95 13.70
C PRO A 108 -6.38 -5.66 13.81
N ASN A 109 -7.64 -5.80 14.22
CA ASN A 109 -8.63 -4.71 14.32
C ASN A 109 -8.99 -4.03 12.98
N SER A 110 -8.78 -4.69 11.84
CA SER A 110 -9.13 -4.16 10.52
C SER A 110 -9.77 -5.22 9.62
N THR A 111 -10.60 -4.76 8.68
CA THR A 111 -11.12 -5.59 7.58
C THR A 111 -10.20 -5.57 6.37
N GLU A 112 -8.97 -5.07 6.50
CA GLU A 112 -8.00 -4.94 5.43
C GLU A 112 -6.94 -6.05 5.49
N ARG A 113 -6.33 -6.29 4.33
CA ARG A 113 -5.31 -7.29 4.10
C ARG A 113 -4.09 -6.62 3.50
N ALA A 114 -2.91 -6.98 3.99
CA ALA A 114 -1.66 -6.50 3.43
C ALA A 114 -1.29 -7.32 2.19
N VAL A 115 -0.95 -6.63 1.12
CA VAL A 115 -0.41 -7.20 -0.11
C VAL A 115 0.99 -6.63 -0.30
N THR A 116 1.98 -7.49 -0.18
CA THR A 116 3.38 -7.15 -0.39
C THR A 116 3.75 -7.41 -1.85
N VAL A 117 4.31 -6.44 -2.53
CA VAL A 117 4.80 -6.54 -3.91
C VAL A 117 6.28 -6.25 -3.89
N SER A 118 7.09 -7.16 -4.41
CA SER A 118 8.55 -7.00 -4.51
C SER A 118 9.02 -7.17 -5.95
N GLY A 119 9.98 -6.36 -6.37
CA GLY A 119 10.50 -6.37 -7.73
C GLY A 119 11.23 -5.09 -8.11
N VAL A 120 11.47 -4.90 -9.40
CA VAL A 120 12.01 -3.64 -9.94
C VAL A 120 10.90 -2.57 -9.97
N PRO A 121 11.21 -1.27 -9.86
CA PRO A 121 10.20 -0.21 -9.83
C PRO A 121 9.21 -0.29 -10.99
N ASP A 122 9.66 -0.57 -12.22
CA ASP A 122 8.78 -0.77 -13.37
C ASP A 122 7.72 -1.86 -13.16
N THR A 123 8.13 -3.03 -12.65
CA THR A 123 7.22 -4.15 -12.38
C THR A 123 6.24 -3.84 -11.26
N ILE A 124 6.70 -3.12 -10.23
CA ILE A 124 5.85 -2.66 -9.12
C ILE A 124 4.81 -1.66 -9.63
N ILE A 125 5.22 -0.69 -10.45
CA ILE A 125 4.32 0.32 -11.03
C ILE A 125 3.25 -0.36 -11.89
N GLN A 126 3.64 -1.32 -12.74
CA GLN A 126 2.67 -2.11 -13.52
C GLN A 126 1.73 -2.93 -12.63
N CYS A 127 2.26 -3.59 -11.60
CA CYS A 127 1.45 -4.35 -10.66
C CYS A 127 0.45 -3.47 -9.92
N VAL A 128 0.88 -2.32 -9.39
CA VAL A 128 0.00 -1.37 -8.71
C VAL A 128 -1.07 -0.85 -9.67
N ARG A 129 -0.74 -0.59 -10.93
CA ARG A 129 -1.71 -0.18 -11.95
C ARG A 129 -2.81 -1.23 -12.16
N GLN A 130 -2.43 -2.50 -12.30
CA GLN A 130 -3.40 -3.59 -12.43
C GLN A 130 -4.25 -3.73 -11.15
N ILE A 131 -3.62 -3.64 -9.99
CA ILE A 131 -4.32 -3.70 -8.70
C ILE A 131 -5.35 -2.56 -8.59
N CYS A 132 -4.96 -1.33 -8.91
CA CYS A 132 -5.86 -0.18 -8.93
C CYS A 132 -7.01 -0.37 -9.92
N ALA A 133 -6.76 -0.90 -11.11
CA ALA A 133 -7.80 -1.16 -12.10
C ALA A 133 -8.86 -2.14 -11.56
N VAL A 134 -8.43 -3.24 -10.93
CA VAL A 134 -9.34 -4.22 -10.33
C VAL A 134 -10.13 -3.61 -9.16
N ILE A 135 -9.48 -2.80 -8.33
CA ILE A 135 -10.13 -2.06 -7.23
C ILE A 135 -11.21 -1.09 -7.74
N LEU A 136 -10.95 -0.40 -8.85
CA LEU A 136 -11.90 0.53 -9.46
C LEU A 136 -13.07 -0.21 -10.13
N GLU A 137 -12.81 -1.35 -10.74
CA GLU A 137 -13.84 -2.20 -11.37
C GLU A 137 -14.72 -2.90 -10.33
N SER A 138 -14.16 -3.21 -9.15
CA SER A 138 -14.86 -3.80 -8.01
C SER A 138 -14.87 -2.84 -6.81
N PRO A 139 -15.78 -1.84 -6.77
CA PRO A 139 -15.89 -0.95 -5.62
C PRO A 139 -16.18 -1.74 -4.33
N PRO A 140 -15.73 -1.24 -3.17
CA PRO A 140 -15.82 -1.98 -1.92
C PRO A 140 -17.28 -2.19 -1.55
N LYS A 141 -17.69 -3.46 -1.36
CA LYS A 141 -19.05 -3.79 -0.96
C LYS A 141 -19.15 -3.72 0.57
N GLY A 142 -19.58 -2.57 1.09
CA GLY A 142 -19.87 -2.36 2.52
C GLY A 142 -18.89 -1.43 3.24
N ALA A 143 -19.03 -1.36 4.57
CA ALA A 143 -18.18 -0.53 5.42
C ALA A 143 -16.77 -1.15 5.53
N THR A 144 -15.76 -0.42 5.07
CA THR A 144 -14.34 -0.78 5.24
C THR A 144 -13.79 -0.12 6.49
N ILE A 145 -13.26 -0.92 7.43
CA ILE A 145 -12.60 -0.40 8.64
C ILE A 145 -11.10 -0.29 8.33
N PRO A 146 -10.56 0.94 8.11
CA PRO A 146 -9.16 1.14 7.80
C PRO A 146 -8.27 0.69 8.96
N TYR A 147 -7.13 0.09 8.64
CA TYR A 147 -6.15 -0.30 9.64
C TYR A 147 -5.47 0.93 10.24
N HIS A 148 -5.56 1.03 11.57
CA HIS A 148 -4.87 2.06 12.34
C HIS A 148 -3.93 1.40 13.36
N PRO A 149 -2.61 1.48 13.15
CA PRO A 149 -1.63 1.01 14.13
C PRO A 149 -1.71 1.90 15.36
N GLY A 150 -2.45 1.46 16.39
CA GLY A 150 -2.64 2.22 17.63
C GLY A 150 -4.03 2.10 18.28
N LEU A 151 -5.05 1.63 17.55
CA LEU A 151 -6.36 1.36 18.14
C LEU A 151 -6.37 -0.04 18.78
N SER A 152 -6.06 -0.11 20.07
CA SER A 152 -6.48 -1.24 20.90
C SER A 152 -7.99 -1.14 21.14
N LEU A 153 -8.66 -2.29 21.21
CA LEU A 153 -10.13 -2.41 21.30
C LEU A 153 -10.76 -1.70 22.53
N GLY A 154 -9.95 -1.16 23.44
CA GLY A 154 -10.42 -0.46 24.65
C GLY A 154 -11.10 0.88 24.40
N THR A 155 -10.79 1.59 23.31
CA THR A 155 -11.28 2.98 23.12
C THR A 155 -12.64 3.06 22.40
N ILE A 156 -13.01 2.06 21.61
CA ILE A 156 -14.25 2.11 20.80
C ILE A 156 -15.51 1.98 21.68
N LEU A 157 -15.43 1.30 22.82
CA LEU A 157 -16.56 1.17 23.75
C LEU A 157 -16.88 2.44 24.55
N LEU A 158 -15.99 3.44 24.60
CA LEU A 158 -16.24 4.69 25.32
C LEU A 158 -16.82 5.81 24.44
N SER A 159 -16.52 5.85 23.14
CA SER A 159 -17.05 6.91 22.26
C SER A 159 -18.50 6.71 21.81
N ALA A 160 -19.08 5.51 21.95
CA ALA A 160 -20.48 5.26 21.58
C ALA A 160 -21.50 5.70 22.65
N ASN A 161 -21.06 6.12 23.85
CA ASN A 161 -21.96 6.39 24.98
C ASN A 161 -21.95 7.83 25.51
N GLN A 162 -21.38 8.79 24.78
CA GLN A 162 -21.32 10.19 25.25
C GLN A 162 -21.90 11.21 24.26
N VAL A 163 -23.09 10.92 23.73
CA VAL A 163 -23.98 11.97 23.20
C VAL A 163 -25.39 11.70 23.72
N ARG A 164 -25.62 11.95 25.01
CA ARG A 164 -26.93 12.29 25.58
C ARG A 164 -26.76 12.70 27.05
N GLY A 165 -26.98 13.99 27.30
CA GLY A 165 -26.94 14.65 28.59
C GLY A 165 -26.97 16.14 28.39
#